data_AF-A9KUS7-F1
#
_entry.id   AF-A9KUS7-F1
#
_cell.length_a   1.000
_cell.length_b   1.000
_cell.length_c   1.000
_cell.angle_alpha   90.00
_cell.angle_beta   90.00
_cell.angle_gamma   90.00
#
_symmetry.space_group_name_H-M   'P 1'
#
loop_
_entity.id
_entity.type
_entity.pdbx_description
1 polymer ?
#
loop_
_entity_poly.entity_id
_entity_poly.type
_entity_poly.pdbx_seq_one_letter_code
_entity_poly.pdbx_strand_id
1 'polypeptide(L)'
;MAEVPEYREFTGTQEGFEEIERKYSDSKKTVAVVGQRTDGTYTYFVYKWDITDWEYIGEGYWSPSGIGGFFQDLDSAKTEAYLNLLI
;
A
#
# COMPACT_ATOMS: atom_id res chain seq x y z
N MET A 1 11.21 16.40 -22.34
CA MET A 1 11.20 16.01 -20.92
C MET A 1 10.05 15.04 -20.78
N ALA A 2 10.31 13.77 -20.47
CA ALA A 2 9.24 12.79 -20.32
C ALA A 2 8.35 13.24 -19.16
N GLU A 3 7.05 13.36 -19.41
CA GLU A 3 6.07 13.66 -18.38
C GLU A 3 6.14 12.53 -17.35
N VAL A 4 6.38 12.88 -16.09
CA VAL A 4 6.38 11.90 -15.00
C VAL A 4 4.98 11.28 -14.99
N PRO A 5 4.85 9.95 -15.07
CA PRO A 5 3.54 9.32 -15.15
C PRO A 5 2.74 9.66 -13.89
N GLU A 6 1.47 10.02 -14.07
CA GLU A 6 0.52 9.91 -12.98
C GLU A 6 0.55 8.47 -12.45
N TYR A 7 0.56 8.31 -11.13
CA TYR A 7 0.59 7.01 -10.47
C TYR A 7 -0.54 6.11 -11.03
N ARG A 8 -0.29 4.81 -11.16
CA ARG A 8 -1.30 3.84 -11.63
C ARG A 8 -2.12 3.28 -10.48
N GLU A 9 -3.34 2.82 -10.75
CA GLU A 9 -4.10 2.08 -9.75
C GLU A 9 -3.34 0.87 -9.22
N PHE A 10 -3.38 0.67 -7.91
CA PHE A 10 -2.76 -0.49 -7.28
C PHE A 10 -3.55 -1.75 -7.63
N THR A 11 -2.96 -2.61 -8.47
CA THR A 11 -3.54 -3.90 -8.89
C THR A 11 -2.92 -5.08 -8.14
N GLY A 12 -2.09 -4.82 -7.12
CA GLY A 12 -1.43 -5.88 -6.37
C GLY A 12 -2.45 -6.73 -5.59
N THR A 13 -2.32 -8.04 -5.72
CA THR A 13 -2.95 -9.01 -4.83
C THR A 13 -1.99 -9.37 -3.71
N GLN A 14 -2.54 -9.44 -2.51
CA GLN A 14 -1.77 -9.74 -1.30
C GLN A 14 -1.86 -11.22 -0.98
N GLU A 15 -0.73 -11.90 -0.89
CA GLU A 15 -0.69 -13.28 -0.39
C GLU A 15 -0.69 -13.27 1.15
N GLY A 16 -1.58 -14.07 1.75
CA GLY A 16 -1.60 -14.30 3.20
C GLY A 16 -2.61 -13.47 4.00
N PHE A 17 -3.37 -12.57 3.36
CA PHE A 17 -4.56 -11.94 3.96
C PHE A 17 -5.57 -11.49 2.91
N GLU A 18 -6.85 -11.53 3.26
CA GLU A 18 -7.95 -11.04 2.43
C GLU A 18 -8.10 -9.52 2.61
N GLU A 19 -8.03 -8.77 1.52
CA GLU A 19 -8.22 -7.32 1.54
C GLU A 19 -9.63 -6.96 2.02
N ILE A 20 -9.70 -6.11 3.05
CA ILE A 20 -10.96 -5.55 3.53
C ILE A 20 -11.16 -4.15 2.98
N GLU A 21 -10.10 -3.34 3.04
CA GLU A 21 -10.16 -1.94 2.64
C GLU A 21 -8.79 -1.44 2.20
N ARG A 22 -8.79 -0.54 1.22
CA ARG A 22 -7.58 0.17 0.79
C ARG A 22 -7.82 1.66 0.77
N LYS A 23 -6.76 2.44 1.03
CA LYS A 23 -6.81 3.90 1.02
C LYS A 23 -5.56 4.47 0.37
N TYR A 24 -5.76 5.44 -0.51
CA TYR A 24 -4.66 6.21 -1.11
C TYR A 24 -4.34 7.43 -0.25
N SER A 25 -3.07 7.83 -0.27
CA SER A 25 -2.60 9.12 0.23
C SER A 25 -3.18 10.25 -0.61
N ASP A 26 -3.16 11.48 -0.08
CA ASP A 26 -3.64 12.66 -0.81
C ASP A 26 -2.88 12.86 -2.14
N SER A 27 -1.56 12.69 -2.10
CA SER A 27 -0.70 12.71 -3.30
C SER A 27 -0.83 11.46 -4.17
N LYS A 28 -1.58 10.45 -3.72
CA LYS A 28 -1.80 9.15 -4.37
C LYS A 28 -0.53 8.37 -4.73
N LYS A 29 0.62 8.77 -4.20
CA LYS A 29 1.92 8.08 -4.33
C LYS A 29 2.08 6.93 -3.35
N THR A 30 1.23 6.87 -2.35
CA THR A 30 1.24 5.82 -1.33
C THR A 30 -0.17 5.25 -1.22
N VAL A 31 -0.29 3.93 -1.05
CA VAL A 31 -1.55 3.22 -0.79
C VAL A 31 -1.34 2.30 0.40
N ALA A 32 -2.25 2.34 1.38
CA ALA A 32 -2.32 1.30 2.40
C ALA A 32 -3.47 0.35 2.10
N VAL A 33 -3.18 -0.93 2.26
CA VAL A 33 -4.10 -2.05 2.07
C VAL A 33 -4.24 -2.75 3.41
N VAL A 34 -5.43 -2.72 3.99
CA VAL A 34 -5.77 -3.35 5.26
C VAL A 34 -6.57 -4.61 4.95
N GLY A 35 -6.32 -5.67 5.70
CA GLY A 35 -7.15 -6.86 5.60
C GLY A 35 -6.92 -7.89 6.69
N GLN A 36 -7.52 -9.05 6.52
CA GLN A 36 -7.59 -10.09 7.54
C GLN A 36 -6.87 -11.36 7.10
N ARG A 37 -6.00 -11.86 7.97
CA ARG A 37 -5.27 -13.11 7.76
C ARG A 37 -6.20 -14.30 7.97
N THR A 38 -5.78 -15.46 7.46
CA THR A 38 -6.49 -16.74 7.65
C THR A 38 -6.63 -17.18 9.11
N ASP A 39 -5.76 -16.67 9.99
CA ASP A 39 -5.80 -16.87 11.45
C ASP A 39 -6.85 -15.99 12.16
N GLY A 40 -7.48 -15.05 11.45
CA GLY A 40 -8.49 -14.13 11.99
C GLY A 40 -7.92 -12.81 12.51
N THR A 41 -6.60 -12.70 12.63
CA THR A 41 -5.90 -11.44 12.93
C THR A 41 -5.91 -10.46 11.75
N TYR A 42 -5.97 -9.17 12.02
CA TYR A 42 -5.89 -8.11 11.03
C TYR A 42 -4.44 -7.67 10.81
N THR A 43 -4.14 -7.21 9.60
CA THR A 43 -2.84 -6.71 9.21
C THR A 43 -3.00 -5.64 8.13
N TYR A 44 -1.91 -4.96 7.79
CA TYR A 44 -1.89 -4.01 6.69
C TYR A 44 -0.55 -4.03 5.97
N PHE A 45 -0.55 -3.51 4.76
CA PHE A 45 0.65 -3.23 3.98
C PHE A 45 0.54 -1.84 3.37
N VAL A 46 1.68 -1.18 3.25
CA VAL A 46 1.80 0.12 2.63
C VAL A 46 2.70 -0.02 1.41
N TYR A 47 2.21 0.43 0.27
CA TYR A 47 2.97 0.50 -0.97
C TYR A 47 3.21 1.94 -1.35
N LYS A 48 4.37 2.16 -1.95
CA LYS A 48 4.76 3.43 -2.51
C LYS A 48 4.97 3.27 -4.01
N TRP A 49 4.42 4.20 -4.78
CA TRP A 49 4.66 4.34 -6.20
C TRP A 49 6.08 4.83 -6.39
N ASP A 50 6.95 3.91 -6.79
CA ASP A 50 8.33 4.19 -7.06
C ASP A 50 8.52 4.42 -8.56
N ILE A 51 9.23 5.51 -8.87
CA ILE A 51 9.58 5.92 -10.23
C ILE A 51 11.10 6.08 -10.38
N THR A 52 11.89 5.58 -9.43
CA THR A 52 13.35 5.75 -9.41
C THR A 52 13.99 5.18 -10.67
N ASP A 53 13.46 4.06 -11.16
CA ASP A 53 13.92 3.41 -12.38
C ASP A 53 13.22 3.91 -13.66
N TRP A 54 12.31 4.89 -13.58
CA TRP A 54 11.53 5.39 -14.73
C TRP A 54 12.41 5.75 -15.93
N GLU A 55 13.56 6.38 -15.69
CA GLU A 55 14.50 6.77 -16.76
C GLU A 55 15.12 5.56 -17.49
N TYR A 56 15.12 4.38 -16.86
CA TYR A 56 15.71 3.15 -17.38
C TYR A 56 14.68 2.15 -17.92
N ILE A 57 13.52 2.02 -17.26
CA ILE A 57 12.48 1.03 -17.63
C ILE A 57 11.24 1.66 -18.29
N GLY A 58 11.09 2.99 -18.23
CA GLY A 58 9.96 3.70 -18.83
C GLY A 58 8.61 3.45 -18.14
N GLU A 59 8.62 2.84 -16.96
CA GLU A 59 7.44 2.58 -16.13
C GLU A 59 7.74 2.73 -14.64
N GLY A 60 6.74 3.13 -13.86
CA GLY A 60 6.80 3.11 -12.39
C GLY A 60 6.20 1.81 -11.85
N TYR A 61 6.52 1.48 -10.60
CA TYR A 61 6.04 0.26 -9.96
C TYR A 61 5.65 0.50 -8.50
N TRP A 62 4.72 -0.30 -7.99
CA TRP A 62 4.33 -0.28 -6.59
C TRP A 62 5.31 -1.11 -5.76
N SER A 63 6.09 -0.44 -4.91
CA SER A 63 7.05 -1.08 -4.01
C SER A 63 6.47 -1.19 -2.60
N PRO A 64 6.61 -2.34 -1.92
CA PRO A 64 6.25 -2.45 -0.51
C PRO A 64 7.16 -1.54 0.32
N SER A 65 6.56 -0.53 0.96
CA SER A 65 7.26 0.45 1.79
C SER A 65 7.10 0.18 3.28
N GLY A 66 6.11 -0.61 3.67
CA GLY A 66 5.88 -1.00 5.06
C GLY A 66 4.90 -2.16 5.18
N ILE A 67 5.10 -2.97 6.21
CA ILE A 67 4.17 -4.02 6.62
C ILE A 67 3.78 -3.77 8.07
N GLY A 68 2.49 -3.82 8.35
CA GLY A 68 1.92 -3.73 9.68
C GLY A 68 2.07 -5.00 10.48
N GLY A 69 1.97 -4.87 11.80
CA GLY A 69 1.92 -6.01 12.71
C GLY A 69 0.63 -6.83 12.63
N PHE A 70 0.42 -7.63 13.66
CA PHE A 70 -0.80 -8.42 13.87
C PHE A 70 -1.70 -7.70 14.85
N PHE A 71 -2.91 -7.38 14.42
CA PHE A 71 -3.91 -6.70 15.23
C PHE A 71 -5.08 -7.64 15.52
N GLN A 72 -5.63 -7.57 16.73
CA GLN A 72 -6.84 -8.32 17.09
C GLN A 72 -8.12 -7.60 16.66
N ASP A 73 -8.00 -6.33 16.27
CA ASP A 73 -9.10 -5.46 15.88
C ASP A 73 -8.75 -4.73 14.57
N LEU A 74 -9.78 -4.52 13.75
CA LEU A 74 -9.67 -3.87 12.45
C LEU A 74 -9.36 -2.38 12.57
N ASP A 75 -9.92 -1.68 13.57
CA ASP A 75 -9.73 -0.24 13.75
C ASP A 75 -8.27 0.10 14.09
N SER A 76 -7.63 -0.75 14.89
CA SER A 76 -6.20 -0.68 15.20
C SER A 76 -5.34 -0.85 13.96
N ALA A 77 -5.65 -1.85 13.13
CA ALA A 77 -4.94 -2.07 11.85
C ALA A 77 -5.11 -0.89 10.89
N LYS A 78 -6.32 -0.33 10.80
CA LYS A 78 -6.62 0.86 9.99
C LYS A 78 -5.87 2.08 10.49
N THR A 79 -5.89 2.33 11.79
CA THR A 79 -5.22 3.48 12.41
C THR A 79 -3.73 3.48 12.10
N GLU A 80 -3.04 2.36 12.33
CA GLU A 80 -1.63 2.24 11.99
C GLU A 80 -1.37 2.33 10.48
N ALA A 81 -2.18 1.67 9.65
CA ALA A 81 -2.06 1.75 8.21
C ALA A 81 -2.14 3.19 7.69
N TYR A 82 -3.06 3.98 8.26
CA TYR A 82 -3.30 5.36 7.86
C TYR A 82 -2.27 6.33 8.41
N LEU A 83 -1.73 6.08 9.60
CA LEU A 83 -0.57 6.81 10.11
C LEU A 83 0.63 6.64 9.17
N ASN A 84 0.84 5.44 8.64
CA ASN A 84 1.92 5.15 7.69
C ASN A 84 1.64 5.64 6.26
N LEU A 85 0.43 6.12 5.98
CA LEU A 85 0.03 6.73 4.71
C LEU A 85 0.36 8.23 4.62
N LEU A 86 0.57 8.87 5.78
CA LEU A 86 0.84 10.31 5.90
C LEU A 86 2.34 10.65 5.88
N ILE A 87 3.19 9.63 5.80
CA ILE A 87 4.66 9.74 5.78
C ILE A 87 5.15 9.81 4.33
#